data_AF-A0AAV6JZU1-F1
#
_entry.id   AF-A0AAV6JZU1-F1
#
_cell.length_a   1.000
_cell.length_b   1.000
_cell.length_c   1.000
_cell.angle_alpha   90.00
_cell.angle_beta   90.00
_cell.angle_gamma   90.00
#
_symmetry.space_group_name_H-M   'P 1'
#
loop_
_entity.id
_entity.type
_entity.pdbx_description
1 polymer ?
#
loop_
_entity_poly.entity_id
_entity_poly.type
_entity_poly.pdbx_seq_one_letter_code
_entity_poly.pdbx_strand_id
1 'polypeptide(L)' 'MIYGLFQAAKALEEKLKASGVPYEVHIYPGNAHAFMNRSPEGVERRKGMGMADEDEAAVELAWSRFRSWMSRFLLP' A
#
# COMPACT_ATOMS: atom_id res chain seq x y z
N MET A 1 -11.30 13.21 1.86
CA MET A 1 -9.97 13.16 1.19
C MET A 1 -9.58 11.77 0.68
N ILE A 2 -9.99 10.67 1.33
CA ILE A 2 -9.54 9.29 1.02
C ILE A 2 -10.19 8.71 -0.25
N TYR A 3 -11.44 9.09 -0.57
CA TYR A 3 -12.19 8.54 -1.71
C TYR A 3 -11.52 8.77 -3.08
N GLY A 4 -10.85 9.90 -3.29
CA GLY A 4 -10.16 10.20 -4.55
C GLY A 4 -8.96 9.29 -4.82
N LEU A 5 -8.23 8.89 -3.77
CA LEU A 5 -7.08 7.98 -3.88
C LEU A 5 -7.53 6.56 -4.25
N PHE A 6 -8.66 6.12 -3.69
CA PHE A 6 -9.25 4.83 -4.06
C PHE A 6 -9.63 4.79 -5.55
N GLN A 7 -10.31 5.83 -6.04
CA GLN A 7 -10.70 5.91 -7.45
C GLN A 7 -9.47 5.97 -8.37
N ALA A 8 -8.41 6.69 -7.98
CA ALA A 8 -7.16 6.72 -8.73
C ALA A 8 -6.47 5.35 -8.77
N ALA A 9 -6.44 4.61 -7.66
CA ALA A 9 -5.89 3.26 -7.60
C ALA A 9 -6.67 2.29 -8.51
N LYS A 10 -8.00 2.38 -8.52
CA LYS A 10 -8.85 1.59 -9.43
C LYS A 10 -8.65 1.96 -10.89
N ALA A 11 -8.54 3.24 -11.21
CA ALA A 11 -8.23 3.68 -12.57
C ALA A 11 -6.85 3.20 -13.05
N LEU A 12 -5.86 3.13 -12.16
CA LEU A 12 -4.55 2.54 -12.46
C LEU A 12 -4.66 1.02 -12.69
N GLU A 13 -5.41 0.31 -11.83
CA GLU A 13 -5.63 -1.13 -11.95
C GLU A 13 -6.20 -1.52 -13.32
N GLU A 14 -7.18 -0.78 -13.84
CA GLU A 14 -7.74 -1.01 -15.18
C GLU A 14 -6.71 -0.80 -16.30
N LYS A 15 -5.82 0.19 -16.16
CA LYS A 15 -4.73 0.40 -17.14
C LYS A 15 -3.69 -0.70 -17.10
N LEU A 16 -3.32 -1.17 -15.90
CA LEU A 16 -2.40 -2.30 -15.74
C LEU A 16 -2.99 -3.57 -16.34
N LYS A 17 -4.28 -3.83 -16.11
CA LYS A 17 -5.03 -4.94 -16.71
C LYS A 17 -4.98 -4.92 -18.24
N ALA A 18 -5.16 -3.74 -18.85
CA ALA A 18 -5.10 -3.58 -20.30
C ALA A 18 -3.69 -3.75 -20.90
N SER A 19 -2.63 -3.63 -20.09
CA SER A 19 -1.24 -3.66 -20.58
C SER A 19 -0.68 -5.06 -20.84
N GLY A 20 -1.34 -6.12 -20.35
CA GLY A 20 -0.91 -7.51 -20.53
C GLY A 20 0.36 -7.89 -19.76
N VAL A 21 0.93 -7.00 -18.95
CA VAL A 21 2.07 -7.30 -18.08
C VAL A 21 1.59 -7.92 -16.76
N PRO A 22 2.37 -8.80 -16.11
CA PRO A 22 2.06 -9.23 -14.75
C PRO A 22 1.94 -8.03 -13.82
N TYR A 23 0.86 -7.95 -13.04
CA TYR A 23 0.65 -6.87 -12.08
C TYR A 23 -0.09 -7.36 -10.84
N GLU A 24 0.05 -6.60 -9.74
CA GLU A 24 -0.76 -6.72 -8.54
C GLU A 24 -1.10 -5.32 -8.02
N VAL A 25 -2.36 -5.10 -7.62
CA VAL A 25 -2.81 -3.88 -6.93
C VAL A 25 -3.45 -4.28 -5.61
N HIS A 26 -2.88 -3.80 -4.51
CA HIS A 26 -3.35 -4.08 -3.16
C HIS A 26 -3.80 -2.78 -2.49
N ILE A 27 -5.07 -2.70 -2.11
CA ILE A 27 -5.65 -1.55 -1.41
C ILE A 27 -5.90 -1.95 0.04
N TYR A 28 -5.45 -1.13 0.99
CA TYR A 28 -5.53 -1.38 2.42
C TYR A 28 -6.57 -0.42 3.03
N PRO A 29 -7.80 -0.88 3.32
CA PRO A 29 -8.81 -0.05 3.96
C PRO A 29 -8.30 0.51 5.30
N GLY A 30 -8.67 1.74 5.62
CA GLY A 30 -8.28 2.39 6.87
C GLY A 30 -6.82 2.85 6.95
N ASN A 31 -5.96 2.44 6.00
CA ASN A 31 -4.57 2.83 5.97
C ASN A 31 -4.36 4.11 5.13
N ALA A 32 -3.59 5.06 5.65
CA ALA A 32 -3.34 6.34 4.97
C ALA A 32 -1.96 6.37 4.32
N HIS A 33 -1.61 7.53 3.76
CA HIS A 33 -0.30 7.71 3.14
C HIS A 33 0.82 7.48 4.16
N ALA A 34 1.85 6.75 3.72
CA ALA A 34 3.00 6.35 4.54
C ALA A 34 2.69 5.44 5.75
N PHE A 35 1.59 4.66 5.71
CA PHE A 35 1.24 3.70 6.78
C PHE A 35 2.36 2.70 7.11
N MET A 36 3.19 2.33 6.12
CA MET A 36 4.35 1.44 6.31
C MET A 36 5.49 2.04 7.14
N ASN A 37 5.53 3.37 7.32
CA ASN A 37 6.53 3.98 8.20
C ASN A 37 6.10 3.84 9.67
N ARG A 38 6.67 2.85 10.36
CA ARG A 38 6.43 2.58 11.78
C ARG A 38 7.48 3.21 12.72
N SER A 39 8.33 4.13 12.23
CA SER A 39 9.20 4.90 13.14
C SER A 39 8.34 5.72 14.11
N PRO A 40 8.80 5.96 15.35
CA PRO A 40 8.05 6.77 16.32
C PRO A 40 7.64 8.13 15.75
N GLU A 41 8.55 8.82 15.06
CA GLU A 41 8.31 10.13 14.45
C GLU A 41 7.28 10.04 13.31
N GLY A 42 7.33 8.96 12.53
CA GLY A 42 6.39 8.70 11.45
C GLY A 42 4.96 8.50 11.96
N VAL A 43 4.82 7.72 13.03
CA VAL A 43 3.55 7.47 13.71
C VAL A 43 3.00 8.75 14.32
N GLU A 44 3.81 9.49 15.08
CA GLU A 44 3.38 10.75 15.71
C GLU A 44 2.96 11.80 14.67
N ARG A 45 3.68 11.91 13.55
CA ARG A 45 3.28 12.83 12.47
C ARG A 45 1.91 12.48 11.89
N ARG A 46 1.63 11.19 11.66
CA ARG A 46 0.34 10.74 11.11
C ARG A 46 -0.80 10.95 12.10
N LYS A 47 -0.57 10.67 13.39
CA LYS A 47 -1.52 11.02 14.47
C LYS A 47 -1.84 12.52 14.48
N GLY A 48 -0.82 13.37 14.38
CA GLY A 48 -0.99 14.83 14.28
C GLY A 48 -1.77 15.29 13.06
N MET A 49 -1.79 14.50 11.98
CA MET A 49 -2.62 14.74 10.79
C MET A 49 -4.04 14.17 10.90
N GLY A 50 -4.42 13.59 12.04
CA GLY A 50 -5.72 12.94 12.25
C GLY A 50 -5.86 11.58 11.56
N MET A 51 -4.74 10.93 11.21
CA MET A 51 -4.75 9.60 10.59
C MET A 51 -4.71 8.53 11.69
N ALA A 52 -5.77 7.74 11.78
CA ALA A 52 -5.87 6.59 12.67
C ALA A 52 -5.55 5.30 11.88
N ASP A 53 -4.30 5.18 11.42
CA ASP A 53 -3.83 4.10 10.53
C ASP A 53 -2.77 3.20 11.18
N GLU A 54 -2.85 3.05 12.51
CA GLU A 54 -1.98 2.15 13.26
C GLU A 54 -2.40 0.69 13.09
N ASP A 55 -2.08 0.15 11.93
CA ASP A 55 -2.39 -1.22 11.53
C ASP A 55 -1.10 -1.99 11.18
N GLU A 56 -0.51 -2.61 12.19
CA GLU A 56 0.73 -3.38 12.03
C GLU A 56 0.54 -4.61 11.14
N ALA A 57 -0.66 -5.22 11.15
CA ALA A 57 -0.98 -6.35 10.31
C ALA A 57 -1.00 -5.97 8.82
N ALA A 58 -1.52 -4.78 8.48
CA ALA A 58 -1.46 -4.27 7.11
C ALA A 58 -0.02 -4.03 6.64
N VAL A 59 0.87 -3.53 7.51
CA VAL A 59 2.28 -3.33 7.19
C VAL A 59 2.99 -4.65 6.92
N GLU A 60 2.81 -5.64 7.79
CA GLU A 60 3.39 -6.97 7.60
C GLU A 60 2.87 -7.65 6.34
N LEU A 61 1.57 -7.53 6.07
CA LEU A 61 0.97 -8.06 4.84
C LEU A 61 1.54 -7.37 3.59
N ALA A 62 1.73 -6.05 3.61
CA ALA A 62 2.36 -5.31 2.52
C ALA A 62 3.80 -5.76 2.27
N TRP A 63 4.59 -5.92 3.34
CA TRP A 63 5.95 -6.43 3.21
C TRP A 63 6.01 -7.88 2.70
N SER A 64 5.10 -8.74 3.15
CA SER A 64 4.99 -10.12 2.68
C SER A 64 4.70 -10.18 1.19
N ARG A 65 3.71 -9.40 0.71
CA ARG A 65 3.38 -9.30 -0.72
C ARG A 65 4.53 -8.76 -1.55
N PHE A 66 5.21 -7.71 -1.08
CA PHE A 66 6.39 -7.18 -1.76
C PHE A 66 7.48 -8.25 -1.92
N ARG A 67 7.84 -8.95 -0.83
CA ARG A 67 8.84 -10.02 -0.89
C ARG A 67 8.42 -11.12 -1.86
N SER A 68 7.18 -11.60 -1.75
CA SER A 68 6.64 -12.63 -2.64
C SER A 68 6.67 -12.22 -4.11
N TRP A 69 6.33 -10.96 -4.42
CA TRP A 69 6.40 -10.41 -5.77
C TRP A 69 7.83 -10.39 -6.29
N MET A 70 8.77 -9.79 -5.54
CA MET A 70 10.17 -9.68 -5.96
C MET A 70 10.83 -11.05 -6.13
N SER A 71 10.46 -12.02 -5.30
CA SER A 71 10.95 -13.40 -5.39
C SER A 71 10.67 -14.06 -6.74
N ARG A 72 9.62 -13.64 -7.45
CA ARG A 72 9.29 -14.16 -8.80
C ARG A 72 10.25 -13.71 -9.89
N PHE A 73 11.00 -12.63 -9.65
CA PHE A 73 11.82 -11.97 -10.68
C PHE A 73 13.30 -11.85 -10.31
N LEU A 74 13.63 -11.91 -9.01
CA LEU A 74 15.00 -11.67 -8.52
C LEU A 74 15.66 -12.91 -7.90
N LEU A 75 14.93 -14.00 -7.69
CA LEU A 75 15.55 -15.25 -7.26
C LEU A 75 16.12 -15.98 -8.50
N PRO A 76 17.31 -16.61 -8.40
CA PRO A 76 17.89 -17.41 -9.48
C PRO A 76 17.01 -18.58 -9.91
#